data_AF-A0A3D1UU78-F1
#
_entry.id   AF-A0A3D1UU78-F1
#
_cell.length_a   1.000
_cell.length_b   1.000
_cell.length_c   1.000
_cell.angle_alpha   90.00
_cell.angle_beta   90.00
_cell.angle_gamma   90.00
#
_symmetry.space_group_name_H-M   'P 1'
#
loop_
_entity.id
_entity.type
_entity.pdbx_description
1 polymer ?
#
loop_
_entity_poly.entity_id
_entity_poly.type
_entity_poly.pdbx_seq_one_letter_code
_entity_poly.pdbx_strand_id
1 'polypeptide(L)'
;MKNEVIHAGYPGDNTRAMLRRMRKDVLSHEPSCVTILCGTNDAVNPRALVPLEEFTENLNSMVSAVRETDTDLLLISPLPVFSPEVIERYGFNLPPDTDLNPEIMKYARAMRLLAERLGVPYLNLFHIFAETGMVGADRRSLIRNEANSGTKDGAHPTEDGYRFIAALVYLALRDNRCDCSRLVCFGDSITYGYPYSGMGTLEGGNFPALLGKLLNTGYESEK
;
A
#
# COMPACT_ATOMS: atom_id res chain seq x y z
N MET A 1 8.85 13.41 21.59
CA MET A 1 9.36 13.98 20.32
C MET A 1 8.31 13.74 19.24
N LYS A 2 8.21 14.62 18.23
CA LYS A 2 7.25 14.47 17.14
C LYS A 2 7.82 13.49 16.10
N ASN A 3 7.04 12.49 15.70
CA ASN A 3 7.37 11.56 14.63
C ASN A 3 7.37 12.30 13.29
N GLU A 4 8.44 12.14 12.51
CA GLU A 4 8.56 12.62 11.14
C GLU A 4 8.02 11.55 10.19
N VAL A 5 7.02 11.87 9.38
CA VAL A 5 6.53 10.98 8.32
C VAL A 5 6.98 11.53 6.98
N ILE A 6 7.44 10.66 6.09
CA ILE A 6 7.91 11.00 4.75
C ILE A 6 7.05 10.25 3.73
N HIS A 7 6.56 11.00 2.75
CA HIS A 7 5.80 10.45 1.64
C HIS A 7 6.73 10.00 0.52
N ALA A 8 6.64 8.74 0.10
CA ALA A 8 7.40 8.17 -1.00
C ALA A 8 6.53 7.31 -1.93
N GLY A 9 5.28 7.72 -2.16
CA GLY A 9 4.38 7.10 -3.14
C GLY A 9 4.63 7.60 -4.57
N TYR A 10 4.42 6.78 -5.60
CA TYR A 10 4.44 7.23 -6.99
C TYR A 10 3.40 6.51 -7.87
N PRO A 11 2.55 7.22 -8.64
CA PRO A 11 1.48 6.58 -9.40
C PRO A 11 1.99 5.61 -10.48
N GLY A 12 1.40 4.41 -10.51
CA GLY A 12 1.70 3.39 -11.52
C GLY A 12 2.98 2.59 -11.26
N ASP A 13 3.66 2.84 -10.14
CA ASP A 13 4.82 2.04 -9.74
C ASP A 13 4.46 0.55 -9.58
N ASN A 14 5.29 -0.28 -10.20
CA ASN A 14 5.45 -1.70 -9.87
C ASN A 14 6.75 -1.89 -9.08
N THR A 15 7.08 -3.12 -8.66
CA THR A 15 8.28 -3.34 -7.84
C THR A 15 9.58 -3.02 -8.57
N ARG A 16 9.62 -3.12 -9.91
CA ARG A 16 10.80 -2.67 -10.70
C ARG A 16 11.03 -1.17 -10.53
N ALA A 17 9.97 -0.37 -10.61
CA ALA A 17 10.06 1.08 -10.48
C ALA A 17 10.41 1.51 -9.05
N MET A 18 9.78 0.88 -8.06
CA MET A 18 10.11 1.07 -6.66
C MET A 18 11.58 0.76 -6.38
N LEU A 19 12.08 -0.42 -6.79
CA LEU A 19 13.47 -0.80 -6.55
C LEU A 19 14.47 0.22 -7.13
N ARG A 20 14.21 0.76 -8.33
CA ARG A 20 15.07 1.79 -8.96
C ARG A 20 15.18 3.08 -8.14
N ARG A 21 14.11 3.50 -7.46
CA ARG A 21 14.09 4.75 -6.69
C ARG A 21 14.29 4.57 -5.19
N MET A 22 14.31 3.34 -4.68
CA MET A 22 14.42 3.03 -3.25
C MET A 22 15.59 3.74 -2.56
N ARG A 23 16.79 3.76 -3.17
CA ARG A 23 17.95 4.45 -2.57
C ARG A 23 17.68 5.94 -2.38
N LYS A 24 17.07 6.58 -3.38
CA LYS A 24 16.80 8.02 -3.37
C LYS A 24 15.63 8.36 -2.45
N ASP A 25 14.51 7.66 -2.58
CA ASP A 25 13.24 8.05 -1.97
C ASP A 25 13.01 7.39 -0.60
N VAL A 26 13.87 6.45 -0.19
CA VAL A 26 13.78 5.76 1.10
C VAL A 26 15.09 5.86 1.86
N LEU A 27 16.16 5.22 1.38
CA LEU A 27 17.38 5.05 2.17
C LEU A 27 18.12 6.38 2.41
N SER A 28 18.04 7.34 1.49
CA SER A 28 18.70 8.65 1.66
C SER A 28 18.10 9.50 2.79
N HIS A 29 16.92 9.14 3.28
CA HIS A 29 16.29 9.79 4.42
C HIS A 29 16.78 9.25 5.77
N GLU A 30 17.60 8.20 5.78
CA GLU A 30 18.04 7.52 7.02
C GLU A 30 16.83 7.22 7.93
N PRO A 31 15.83 6.46 7.44
CA PRO A 31 14.61 6.20 8.18
C PRO A 31 14.89 5.34 9.42
N SER A 32 14.07 5.50 10.46
CA SER A 32 14.00 4.53 11.56
C SER A 32 12.97 3.43 11.25
N CYS A 33 11.99 3.71 10.38
CA CYS A 33 11.02 2.72 9.91
C CYS A 33 10.61 2.97 8.46
N VAL A 34 10.30 1.89 7.74
CA VAL A 34 9.75 1.92 6.39
C VAL A 34 8.50 1.05 6.32
N THR A 35 7.44 1.56 5.69
CA THR A 35 6.34 0.71 5.21
C THR A 35 6.43 0.53 3.69
N ILE A 36 6.22 -0.67 3.18
CA ILE A 36 6.18 -0.95 1.74
C ILE A 36 4.80 -1.50 1.36
N LEU A 37 4.04 -0.74 0.56
CA LEU A 37 2.77 -1.17 -0.03
C LEU A 37 2.90 -1.25 -1.55
N CYS A 38 2.79 -2.47 -2.10
CA CYS A 38 2.91 -2.71 -3.54
C CYS A 38 2.29 -4.04 -3.99
N GLY A 39 2.24 -4.26 -5.31
CA GLY A 39 1.85 -5.53 -5.93
C GLY A 39 0.59 -5.47 -6.80
N THR A 40 -0.26 -4.44 -6.67
CA THR A 40 -1.46 -4.33 -7.51
C THR A 40 -1.09 -4.10 -8.98
N ASN A 41 -0.13 -3.19 -9.25
CA ASN A 41 0.33 -2.94 -10.61
C ASN A 41 1.06 -4.15 -11.22
N ASP A 42 1.90 -4.80 -10.43
CA ASP A 42 2.63 -6.01 -10.80
C ASP A 42 1.69 -7.12 -11.27
N ALA A 43 0.56 -7.28 -10.57
CA ALA A 43 -0.42 -8.33 -10.82
C ALA A 43 -1.41 -8.03 -11.95
N VAL A 44 -1.95 -6.81 -12.01
CA VAL A 44 -3.17 -6.53 -12.81
C VAL A 44 -3.15 -5.21 -13.58
N ASN A 45 -2.00 -4.53 -13.69
CA ASN A 45 -1.87 -3.37 -14.58
C ASN A 45 -1.10 -3.77 -15.85
N PRO A 46 -1.73 -3.84 -17.04
CA PRO A 46 -1.10 -4.34 -18.26
C PRO A 46 0.12 -3.52 -18.71
N ARG A 47 0.25 -2.28 -18.24
CA ARG A 47 1.38 -1.40 -18.56
C ARG A 47 2.53 -1.52 -17.55
N ALA A 48 2.34 -2.29 -16.49
CA ALA A 48 3.26 -2.38 -15.35
C ALA A 48 3.38 -3.80 -14.77
N LEU A 49 2.97 -4.84 -15.50
CA LEU A 49 3.07 -6.22 -15.01
C LEU A 49 4.51 -6.63 -14.69
N VAL A 50 4.68 -7.35 -13.58
CA VAL A 50 5.94 -7.97 -13.16
C VAL A 50 5.62 -9.41 -12.79
N PRO A 51 6.26 -10.42 -13.40
CA PRO A 51 6.03 -11.83 -13.05
C PRO A 51 6.22 -12.11 -11.56
N LEU A 52 5.47 -13.06 -11.01
CA LEU A 52 5.44 -13.35 -9.57
C LEU A 52 6.83 -13.67 -8.99
N GLU A 53 7.65 -14.40 -9.73
CA GLU A 53 9.03 -14.71 -9.34
C GLU A 53 9.86 -13.43 -9.21
N GLU A 54 9.82 -12.58 -10.24
CA GLU A 54 10.57 -11.32 -10.25
C GLU A 54 10.04 -10.32 -9.21
N PHE A 55 8.73 -10.28 -8.97
CA PHE A 55 8.13 -9.51 -7.88
C PHE A 55 8.71 -9.94 -6.52
N THR A 56 8.82 -11.24 -6.29
CA THR A 56 9.37 -11.80 -5.05
C THR A 56 10.86 -11.48 -4.91
N GLU A 57 11.63 -11.55 -6.00
CA GLU A 57 13.03 -11.14 -6.03
C GLU A 57 13.21 -9.65 -5.74
N ASN A 58 12.41 -8.78 -6.38
CA ASN A 58 12.43 -7.34 -6.15
C ASN A 58 12.10 -7.00 -4.69
N LEU A 59 11.08 -7.64 -4.10
CA LEU A 59 10.76 -7.49 -2.69
C LEU A 59 11.92 -7.94 -1.80
N ASN A 60 12.52 -9.09 -2.09
CA ASN A 60 13.66 -9.60 -1.33
C ASN A 60 14.84 -8.61 -1.39
N SER A 61 15.12 -8.02 -2.56
CA SER A 61 16.14 -6.97 -2.70
C SER A 61 15.82 -5.72 -1.89
N MET A 62 14.56 -5.25 -1.89
CA MET A 62 14.16 -4.10 -1.07
C MET A 62 14.29 -4.41 0.42
N VAL A 63 13.84 -5.59 0.89
CA VAL A 63 13.97 -6.00 2.28
C VAL A 63 15.45 -6.08 2.69
N SER A 64 16.30 -6.69 1.86
CA SER A 64 17.74 -6.78 2.14
C SER A 64 18.39 -5.41 2.27
N ALA A 65 18.06 -4.47 1.38
CA ALA A 65 18.61 -3.12 1.42
C ALA A 65 18.15 -2.33 2.66
N VAL A 66 16.94 -2.56 3.18
CA VAL A 66 16.52 -2.01 4.49
C VAL A 66 17.31 -2.67 5.63
N ARG A 67 17.52 -3.99 5.59
CA ARG A 67 18.21 -4.75 6.65
C ARG A 67 19.69 -4.48 6.79
N GLU A 68 20.31 -3.91 5.75
CA GLU A 68 21.68 -3.40 5.84
C GLU A 68 21.78 -2.13 6.72
N THR A 69 20.64 -1.64 7.22
CA THR A 69 20.52 -0.49 8.12
C THR A 69 19.77 -0.88 9.40
N ASP A 70 19.85 -0.04 10.43
CA ASP A 70 19.09 -0.21 11.69
C ASP A 70 17.67 0.38 11.55
N THR A 71 16.88 -0.19 10.63
CA THR A 71 15.57 0.32 10.22
C THR A 71 14.50 -0.76 10.39
N ASP A 72 13.41 -0.43 11.07
CA ASP A 72 12.22 -1.28 11.15
C ASP A 72 11.47 -1.35 9.81
N LEU A 73 10.85 -2.48 9.52
CA LEU A 73 10.16 -2.70 8.24
C LEU A 73 8.78 -3.32 8.44
N LEU A 74 7.76 -2.75 7.80
CA LEU A 74 6.44 -3.33 7.65
C LEU A 74 6.13 -3.55 6.16
N LEU A 75 5.94 -4.80 5.77
CA LEU A 75 5.42 -5.14 4.44
C LEU A 75 3.89 -5.11 4.46
N ILE A 76 3.29 -4.51 3.44
CA ILE A 76 1.85 -4.32 3.32
C ILE A 76 1.40 -4.90 1.98
N SER A 77 0.46 -5.86 2.03
CA SER A 77 -0.05 -6.51 0.82
C SER A 77 -0.76 -5.53 -0.13
N PRO A 78 -0.88 -5.85 -1.42
CA PRO A 78 -1.77 -5.11 -2.31
C PRO A 78 -3.23 -5.21 -1.85
N LEU A 79 -4.10 -4.32 -2.35
CA LEU A 79 -5.54 -4.35 -2.08
C LEU A 79 -6.28 -5.22 -3.12
N PRO A 80 -7.44 -5.81 -2.78
CA PRO A 80 -8.33 -6.35 -3.79
C PRO A 80 -8.91 -5.23 -4.65
N VAL A 81 -9.40 -5.60 -5.83
CA VAL A 81 -9.99 -4.69 -6.81
C VAL A 81 -11.43 -5.08 -7.13
N PHE A 82 -12.24 -4.10 -7.52
CA PHE A 82 -13.50 -4.38 -8.18
C PHE A 82 -13.25 -4.67 -9.67
N SER A 83 -13.12 -5.96 -9.99
CA SER A 83 -12.59 -6.44 -11.27
C SER A 83 -13.30 -5.91 -12.53
N PRO A 84 -14.65 -5.85 -12.60
CA PRO A 84 -15.34 -5.34 -13.80
C PRO A 84 -14.89 -3.94 -14.21
N GLU A 85 -14.72 -3.02 -13.24
CA GLU A 85 -14.28 -1.66 -13.54
C GLU A 85 -12.80 -1.57 -13.88
N VAL A 86 -11.94 -2.40 -13.27
CA VAL A 86 -10.53 -2.48 -13.66
C VAL A 86 -10.36 -3.02 -15.08
N ILE A 87 -11.16 -4.01 -15.46
CA ILE A 87 -11.23 -4.56 -16.82
C ILE A 87 -11.62 -3.50 -17.82
N GLU A 88 -12.69 -2.76 -17.55
CA GLU A 88 -13.15 -1.66 -18.41
C GLU A 88 -12.09 -0.55 -18.51
N ARG A 89 -11.55 -0.11 -17.37
CA ARG A 89 -10.55 0.97 -17.30
C ARG A 89 -9.29 0.68 -18.10
N TYR A 90 -8.78 -0.56 -18.04
CA TYR A 90 -7.57 -0.95 -18.76
C TYR A 90 -7.86 -1.51 -20.15
N GLY A 91 -9.12 -1.72 -20.52
CA GLY A 91 -9.51 -2.31 -21.80
C GLY A 91 -9.01 -3.75 -21.94
N PHE A 92 -9.05 -4.53 -20.85
CA PHE A 92 -8.67 -5.94 -20.91
C PHE A 92 -9.58 -6.68 -21.90
N ASN A 93 -8.99 -7.53 -22.74
CA ASN A 93 -9.75 -8.48 -23.56
C ASN A 93 -10.12 -9.71 -22.72
N LEU A 94 -10.91 -9.49 -21.67
CA LEU A 94 -11.38 -10.49 -20.72
C LEU A 94 -12.90 -10.39 -20.59
N PRO A 95 -13.60 -11.49 -20.26
CA PRO A 95 -15.00 -11.44 -19.86
C PRO A 95 -15.21 -10.44 -18.71
N PRO A 96 -16.27 -9.60 -18.73
CA PRO A 96 -16.52 -8.59 -17.69
C PRO A 96 -16.69 -9.15 -16.27
N ASP A 97 -17.07 -10.42 -16.14
CA ASP A 97 -17.23 -11.17 -14.89
C ASP A 97 -15.95 -11.86 -14.42
N THR A 98 -14.82 -11.67 -15.13
CA THR A 98 -13.53 -12.22 -14.71
C THR A 98 -13.11 -11.61 -13.38
N ASP A 99 -12.89 -12.46 -12.38
CA ASP A 99 -12.30 -12.05 -11.11
C ASP A 99 -10.78 -11.95 -11.23
N LEU A 100 -10.24 -10.76 -11.02
CA LEU A 100 -8.80 -10.48 -11.03
C LEU A 100 -8.14 -10.72 -9.66
N ASN A 101 -8.94 -10.81 -8.59
CA ASN A 101 -8.43 -10.94 -7.23
C ASN A 101 -7.65 -12.25 -6.97
N PRO A 102 -7.97 -13.41 -7.59
CA PRO A 102 -7.13 -14.60 -7.49
C PRO A 102 -5.69 -14.38 -7.97
N GLU A 103 -5.47 -13.50 -8.97
CA GLU A 103 -4.13 -13.15 -9.42
C GLU A 103 -3.42 -12.29 -8.37
N ILE A 104 -4.06 -11.20 -7.91
CA ILE A 104 -3.51 -10.32 -6.85
C ILE A 104 -3.19 -11.12 -5.57
N MET A 105 -4.04 -12.09 -5.23
CA MET A 105 -3.85 -12.96 -4.07
C MET A 105 -2.55 -13.77 -4.14
N LYS A 106 -2.07 -14.15 -5.33
CA LYS A 106 -0.77 -14.82 -5.50
C LYS A 106 0.37 -13.91 -5.03
N TYR A 107 0.34 -12.63 -5.40
CA TYR A 107 1.34 -11.63 -5.01
C TYR A 107 1.27 -11.34 -3.51
N ALA A 108 0.06 -11.15 -2.96
CA ALA A 108 -0.14 -10.99 -1.53
C ALA A 108 0.41 -12.19 -0.73
N ARG A 109 0.14 -13.42 -1.20
CA ARG A 109 0.65 -14.66 -0.57
C ARG A 109 2.16 -14.78 -0.69
N ALA A 110 2.75 -14.47 -1.84
CA ALA A 110 4.20 -14.49 -2.01
C ALA A 110 4.91 -13.49 -1.07
N MET A 111 4.37 -12.27 -0.95
CA MET A 111 4.86 -11.27 0.02
C MET A 111 4.76 -11.78 1.47
N ARG A 112 3.64 -12.40 1.84
CA ARG A 112 3.47 -13.01 3.17
C ARG A 112 4.53 -14.08 3.45
N LEU A 113 4.71 -15.04 2.53
CA LEU A 113 5.68 -16.12 2.69
C LEU A 113 7.11 -15.59 2.78
N LEU A 114 7.43 -14.55 2.01
CA LEU A 114 8.70 -13.85 2.10
C LEU A 114 8.89 -13.19 3.48
N ALA A 115 7.87 -12.49 3.96
CA ALA A 115 7.88 -11.83 5.26
C ALA A 115 8.08 -12.84 6.40
N GLU A 116 7.35 -13.97 6.37
CA GLU A 116 7.50 -15.09 7.31
C GLU A 116 8.91 -15.68 7.27
N ARG A 117 9.44 -15.97 6.07
CA ARG A 117 10.79 -16.53 5.89
C ARG A 117 11.88 -15.60 6.42
N LEU A 118 11.71 -14.30 6.25
CA LEU A 118 12.69 -13.31 6.67
C LEU A 118 12.49 -12.90 8.13
N GLY A 119 11.31 -13.07 8.72
CA GLY A 119 10.98 -12.54 10.04
C GLY A 119 10.69 -11.04 10.01
N VAL A 120 9.98 -10.57 8.99
CA VAL A 120 9.55 -9.17 8.84
C VAL A 120 8.04 -9.07 9.13
N PRO A 121 7.58 -8.06 9.89
CA PRO A 121 6.17 -7.75 10.03
C PRO A 121 5.43 -7.64 8.69
N TYR A 122 4.21 -8.18 8.64
CA TYR A 122 3.35 -8.17 7.45
C TYR A 122 1.91 -7.81 7.80
N LEU A 123 1.35 -6.82 7.10
CA LEU A 123 -0.05 -6.41 7.18
C LEU A 123 -0.81 -6.90 5.94
N ASN A 124 -1.76 -7.81 6.16
CA ASN A 124 -2.58 -8.39 5.10
C ASN A 124 -3.81 -7.54 4.79
N LEU A 125 -3.60 -6.38 4.16
CA LEU A 125 -4.71 -5.54 3.71
C LEU A 125 -5.58 -6.23 2.64
N PHE A 126 -5.02 -7.15 1.85
CA PHE A 126 -5.78 -7.86 0.82
C PHE A 126 -6.98 -8.57 1.45
N HIS A 127 -6.69 -9.40 2.46
CA HIS A 127 -7.70 -10.17 3.17
C HIS A 127 -8.66 -9.25 3.94
N ILE A 128 -8.13 -8.26 4.68
CA ILE A 128 -8.98 -7.35 5.47
C ILE A 128 -9.97 -6.60 4.57
N PHE A 129 -9.52 -6.06 3.43
CA PHE A 129 -10.40 -5.37 2.49
C PHE A 129 -11.38 -6.33 1.81
N ALA A 130 -10.97 -7.54 1.47
CA ALA A 130 -11.87 -8.53 0.86
C ALA A 130 -13.04 -8.88 1.79
N GLU A 131 -12.77 -9.06 3.09
CA GLU A 131 -13.80 -9.47 4.06
C GLU A 131 -14.65 -8.29 4.58
N THR A 132 -14.04 -7.11 4.74
CA THR A 132 -14.69 -5.99 5.46
C THR A 132 -14.90 -4.74 4.61
N GLY A 133 -14.23 -4.66 3.46
CA GLY A 133 -14.20 -3.45 2.64
C GLY A 133 -15.34 -3.33 1.64
N MET A 134 -16.27 -4.31 1.60
CA MET A 134 -17.42 -4.31 0.68
C MET A 134 -17.02 -4.09 -0.80
N VAL A 135 -15.85 -4.61 -1.20
CA VAL A 135 -15.28 -4.39 -2.54
C VAL A 135 -16.24 -4.92 -3.59
N GLY A 136 -16.78 -4.03 -4.40
CA GLY A 136 -17.86 -4.35 -5.35
C GLY A 136 -18.55 -3.09 -5.85
N ALA A 137 -19.77 -3.23 -6.39
CA ALA A 137 -20.57 -2.12 -6.92
C ALA A 137 -21.33 -1.31 -5.85
N ASP A 138 -21.29 -1.72 -4.57
CA ASP A 138 -22.01 -1.02 -3.49
C ASP A 138 -21.35 0.33 -3.17
N ARG A 139 -22.16 1.37 -2.94
CA ARG A 139 -21.67 2.71 -2.58
C ARG A 139 -20.86 2.74 -1.27
N ARG A 140 -20.97 1.71 -0.43
CA ARG A 140 -20.23 1.54 0.83
C ARG A 140 -18.86 0.88 0.64
N SER A 141 -18.53 0.45 -0.58
CA SER A 141 -17.21 -0.08 -0.91
C SER A 141 -16.11 0.89 -0.46
N LEU A 142 -15.07 0.35 0.19
CA LEU A 142 -13.85 1.07 0.54
C LEU A 142 -12.90 1.24 -0.66
N ILE A 143 -13.17 0.55 -1.77
CA ILE A 143 -12.55 0.78 -3.08
C ILE A 143 -13.51 1.61 -3.94
N ARG A 144 -12.95 2.56 -4.68
CA ARG A 144 -13.71 3.44 -5.57
C ARG A 144 -14.43 2.62 -6.63
N ASN A 145 -15.69 2.96 -6.83
CA ASN A 145 -16.53 2.47 -7.91
C ASN A 145 -17.40 3.62 -8.45
N GLU A 146 -18.16 3.35 -9.51
CA GLU A 146 -19.06 4.34 -10.08
C GLU A 146 -20.08 4.86 -9.07
N ALA A 147 -20.61 4.00 -8.19
CA ALA A 147 -21.65 4.34 -7.23
C ALA A 147 -21.18 5.27 -6.08
N ASN A 148 -19.93 5.16 -5.64
CA ASN A 148 -19.37 5.98 -4.56
C ASN A 148 -18.55 7.18 -5.05
N SER A 149 -18.07 7.14 -6.29
CA SER A 149 -17.12 8.13 -6.79
C SER A 149 -17.49 8.81 -8.10
N GLY A 150 -18.54 8.32 -8.78
CA GLY A 150 -18.96 8.79 -10.10
C GLY A 150 -18.00 8.40 -11.23
N THR A 151 -16.98 7.59 -10.94
CA THR A 151 -15.98 7.14 -11.90
C THR A 151 -15.79 5.63 -11.78
N LYS A 152 -15.74 4.93 -12.92
CA LYS A 152 -15.35 3.53 -12.98
C LYS A 152 -13.84 3.41 -12.78
N ASP A 153 -13.43 3.12 -11.54
CA ASP A 153 -12.02 3.10 -11.13
C ASP A 153 -11.59 1.70 -10.71
N GLY A 154 -12.35 1.08 -9.81
CA GLY A 154 -12.20 -0.29 -9.34
C GLY A 154 -10.94 -0.63 -8.56
N ALA A 155 -9.99 0.29 -8.36
CA ALA A 155 -8.67 -0.04 -7.82
C ALA A 155 -8.22 0.80 -6.62
N HIS A 156 -8.55 2.09 -6.61
CA HIS A 156 -8.05 3.02 -5.59
C HIS A 156 -9.03 3.13 -4.40
N PRO A 157 -8.54 3.37 -3.18
CA PRO A 157 -9.41 3.54 -2.03
C PRO A 157 -10.34 4.76 -2.12
N THR A 158 -11.50 4.66 -1.47
CA THR A 158 -12.30 5.84 -1.10
C THR A 158 -11.57 6.64 0.00
N GLU A 159 -12.04 7.84 0.35
CA GLU A 159 -11.49 8.56 1.51
C GLU A 159 -11.60 7.73 2.80
N ASP A 160 -12.72 7.02 3.00
CA ASP A 160 -12.89 6.10 4.12
C ASP A 160 -11.99 4.87 4.00
N GLY A 161 -11.73 4.38 2.79
CA GLY A 161 -10.71 3.37 2.54
C GLY A 161 -9.32 3.84 2.97
N TYR A 162 -8.94 5.09 2.67
CA TYR A 162 -7.67 5.66 3.13
C TYR A 162 -7.60 5.84 4.65
N ARG A 163 -8.68 6.28 5.29
CA ARG A 163 -8.78 6.32 6.77
C ARG A 163 -8.60 4.93 7.38
N PHE A 164 -9.20 3.92 6.76
CA PHE A 164 -9.10 2.54 7.22
C PHE A 164 -7.67 1.99 7.09
N ILE A 165 -7.00 2.24 5.96
CA ILE A 165 -5.57 1.90 5.79
C ILE A 165 -4.72 2.57 6.86
N ALA A 166 -4.89 3.89 7.07
CA ALA A 166 -4.09 4.61 8.06
C ALA A 166 -4.23 4.03 9.47
N ALA A 167 -5.45 3.69 9.88
CA ALA A 167 -5.70 3.07 11.18
C ALA A 167 -5.05 1.68 11.30
N LEU A 168 -5.18 0.83 10.28
CA LEU A 168 -4.60 -0.52 10.30
C LEU A 168 -3.07 -0.49 10.28
N VAL A 169 -2.47 0.42 9.49
CA VAL A 169 -1.01 0.61 9.47
C VAL A 169 -0.52 1.13 10.81
N TYR A 170 -1.22 2.09 11.43
CA TYR A 170 -0.89 2.58 12.77
C TYR A 170 -0.90 1.46 13.82
N LEU A 171 -1.94 0.62 13.83
CA LEU A 171 -2.03 -0.51 14.75
C LEU A 171 -0.92 -1.53 14.49
N ALA A 172 -0.66 -1.88 13.23
CA ALA A 172 0.41 -2.81 12.88
C ALA A 172 1.79 -2.30 13.32
N LEU A 173 2.09 -1.01 13.14
CA LEU A 173 3.34 -0.41 13.60
C LEU A 173 3.45 -0.46 15.14
N ARG A 174 2.37 -0.17 15.87
CA ARG A 174 2.34 -0.24 17.34
C ARG A 174 2.50 -1.66 17.86
N ASP A 175 1.79 -2.62 17.29
CA ASP A 175 1.80 -4.02 17.73
C ASP A 175 3.19 -4.65 17.53
N ASN A 176 3.89 -4.25 16.46
CA ASN A 176 5.27 -4.66 16.19
C ASN A 176 6.33 -3.78 16.86
N ARG A 177 5.92 -2.76 17.62
CA ARG A 177 6.78 -1.83 18.36
C ARG A 177 7.83 -1.14 17.49
N CYS A 178 7.48 -0.79 16.26
CA CYS A 178 8.41 -0.13 15.33
C CYS A 178 8.79 1.28 15.80
N ASP A 179 10.05 1.67 15.67
CA ASP A 179 10.52 3.04 15.86
C ASP A 179 10.05 3.93 14.70
N CYS A 180 8.98 4.66 14.94
CA CYS A 180 8.39 5.57 13.94
C CYS A 180 8.94 7.01 14.03
N SER A 181 10.08 7.24 14.70
CA SER A 181 10.69 8.57 14.83
C SER A 181 10.90 9.26 13.47
N ARG A 182 11.33 8.49 12.46
CA ARG A 182 11.37 8.88 11.05
C ARG A 182 10.83 7.75 10.18
N LEU A 183 9.57 7.84 9.81
CA LEU A 183 8.83 6.84 9.05
C LEU A 183 8.73 7.21 7.56
N VAL A 184 9.23 6.36 6.67
CA VAL A 184 9.00 6.49 5.21
C VAL A 184 7.85 5.59 4.76
N CYS A 185 6.81 6.19 4.20
CA CYS A 185 5.71 5.46 3.54
C CYS A 185 6.03 5.27 2.05
N PHE A 186 6.45 4.07 1.66
CA PHE A 186 6.89 3.74 0.30
C PHE A 186 5.85 2.90 -0.46
N GLY A 187 5.55 3.26 -1.70
CA GLY A 187 4.57 2.51 -2.50
C GLY A 187 4.15 3.18 -3.80
N ASP A 188 3.00 2.76 -4.32
CA ASP A 188 2.47 3.16 -5.61
C ASP A 188 1.45 4.33 -5.51
N SER A 189 0.44 4.36 -6.39
CA SER A 189 -0.65 5.36 -6.38
C SER A 189 -1.49 5.32 -5.10
N ILE A 190 -1.58 4.18 -4.41
CA ILE A 190 -2.28 4.08 -3.14
C ILE A 190 -1.52 4.91 -2.10
N THR A 191 -0.22 4.68 -1.95
CA THR A 191 0.64 5.53 -1.09
C THR A 191 0.69 6.97 -1.57
N TYR A 192 0.62 7.20 -2.89
CA TYR A 192 0.51 8.56 -3.44
C TYR A 192 -0.71 9.32 -2.92
N GLY A 193 -1.84 8.64 -2.67
CA GLY A 193 -3.09 9.26 -2.26
C GLY A 193 -4.03 9.59 -3.41
N TYR A 194 -3.81 8.98 -4.58
CA TYR A 194 -4.64 9.22 -5.76
C TYR A 194 -6.10 8.79 -5.53
N PRO A 195 -7.12 9.53 -6.01
CA PRO A 195 -7.06 10.74 -6.83
C PRO A 195 -7.29 12.04 -6.04
N TYR A 196 -7.11 12.05 -4.72
CA TYR A 196 -7.56 13.16 -3.88
C TYR A 196 -6.59 14.34 -3.86
N SER A 197 -7.09 15.52 -3.48
CA SER A 197 -6.26 16.70 -3.23
C SER A 197 -5.24 16.42 -2.13
N GLY A 198 -4.01 16.91 -2.30
CA GLY A 198 -2.91 16.62 -1.37
C GLY A 198 -2.22 15.28 -1.64
N MET A 199 -2.55 14.59 -2.73
CA MET A 199 -1.76 13.44 -3.18
C MET A 199 -0.30 13.84 -3.45
N GLY A 200 0.64 12.98 -3.10
CA GLY A 200 2.08 13.27 -3.16
C GLY A 200 2.62 14.14 -2.02
N THR A 201 1.77 14.51 -1.05
CA THR A 201 2.16 15.34 0.10
C THR A 201 1.68 14.72 1.41
N LEU A 202 2.05 15.33 2.53
CA LEU A 202 1.54 14.98 3.87
C LEU A 202 0.30 15.79 4.26
N GLU A 203 -0.43 16.29 3.26
CA GLU A 203 -1.67 17.05 3.44
C GLU A 203 -2.87 16.26 2.89
N GLY A 204 -4.08 16.60 3.36
CA GLY A 204 -5.30 15.95 2.90
C GLY A 204 -5.61 14.61 3.57
N GLY A 205 -6.29 13.74 2.82
CA GLY A 205 -6.88 12.48 3.29
C GLY A 205 -6.13 11.21 2.89
N ASN A 206 -4.92 11.31 2.36
CA ASN A 206 -4.10 10.14 2.01
C ASN A 206 -3.59 9.42 3.28
N PHE A 207 -3.28 8.12 3.18
CA PHE A 207 -2.90 7.37 4.37
C PHE A 207 -1.60 7.85 5.03
N PRO A 208 -0.52 8.26 4.31
CA PRO A 208 0.68 8.80 4.97
C PRO A 208 0.38 10.05 5.83
N ALA A 209 -0.43 10.98 5.31
CA ALA A 209 -0.84 12.19 6.04
C ALA A 209 -1.68 11.86 7.28
N LEU A 210 -2.64 10.94 7.16
CA LEU A 210 -3.49 10.51 8.27
C LEU A 210 -2.68 9.74 9.33
N LEU A 211 -1.76 8.89 8.90
CA LEU A 211 -0.85 8.16 9.79
C LEU A 211 0.04 9.12 10.57
N GLY A 212 0.55 10.17 9.94
CA GLY A 212 1.30 11.23 10.62
C GLY A 212 0.51 11.93 11.72
N LYS A 213 -0.82 12.09 11.56
CA LYS A 213 -1.69 12.59 12.63
C LYS A 213 -1.78 11.57 13.77
N LEU A 214 -2.12 10.31 13.46
CA LEU A 214 -2.26 9.24 14.46
C LEU A 214 -1.00 9.05 15.31
N LEU A 215 0.19 9.13 14.69
CA LEU A 215 1.48 9.02 15.36
C LEU A 215 1.82 10.21 16.27
N ASN A 216 1.18 11.37 16.08
CA ASN A 216 1.56 12.62 16.75
C ASN A 216 0.47 13.23 17.64
N THR A 217 -0.77 12.72 17.62
CA THR A 217 -1.89 13.24 18.41
C THR A 217 -2.41 12.27 19.47
N GLY A 218 -1.61 11.27 19.86
CA GLY A 218 -1.99 10.29 20.89
C GLY A 218 -2.09 10.89 22.30
N TYR A 219 -3.11 10.45 23.04
CA TYR A 219 -3.40 10.83 24.44
C TYR A 219 -2.31 10.45 25.46
N GLU A 220 -1.33 9.63 25.07
CA GLU A 220 -0.30 9.11 25.98
C GLU A 220 0.87 10.09 26.22
N SER A 221 0.84 11.29 25.62
CA SER A 221 1.88 12.31 25.78
C SER A 221 1.69 13.25 26.99
N GLU A 222 0.63 13.06 27.76
CA GLU A 222 0.44 13.71 29.07
C GLU A 222 0.79 12.75 30.21
N LYS A 223 2.09 12.59 30.50
CA LYS A 223 2.59 12.14 31.80
C LYS A 223 3.83 12.92 32.20
#